data_AF-A0A840V268-F1
#
_entry.id   AF-A0A840V268-F1
#
_cell.length_a   1.000
_cell.length_b   1.000
_cell.length_c   1.000
_cell.angle_alpha   90.00
_cell.angle_beta   90.00
_cell.angle_gamma   90.00
#
_symmetry.space_group_name_H-M   'P 1'
#
loop_
_entity.id
_entity.type
_entity.pdbx_description
1 polymer ?
#
loop_
_entity_poly.entity_id
_entity_poly.type
_entity_poly.pdbx_seq_one_letter_code
_entity_poly.pdbx_strand_id
1 'polypeptide(L)' 'MEVTVVRGAPCGATWDAAKKLVGSPVDEAERIIGLEVQYFCSANPAGWDPIYGQSPVHFAGKIHSKAMKDALARLAGI' A
#
# COMPACT_ATOMS: atom_id res chain seq x y z
N MET A 1 -12.76 7.83 -7.85
CA MET A 1 -12.23 8.06 -6.50
C MET A 1 -11.14 9.12 -6.58
N GLU A 2 -11.16 10.08 -5.66
CA GLU A 2 -10.05 11.02 -5.44
C GLU A 2 -9.12 10.46 -4.34
N VAL A 3 -7.81 10.59 -4.50
CA VAL A 3 -6.82 10.01 -3.59
C VAL A 3 -5.80 11.07 -3.21
N THR A 4 -5.65 11.31 -1.90
CA THR A 4 -4.64 12.20 -1.34
C THR A 4 -3.68 11.43 -0.45
N VAL A 5 -2.38 11.51 -0.72
CA VAL A 5 -1.33 10.88 0.10
C VAL A 5 -0.90 11.86 1.20
N VAL A 6 -1.23 11.56 2.45
CA VAL A 6 -0.83 12.36 3.63
C VAL A 6 0.57 11.99 4.13
N ARG A 7 0.92 10.70 4.07
CA ARG A 7 2.24 10.14 4.46
C ARG A 7 2.62 9.05 3.47
N GLY A 8 3.87 9.03 3.04
CA GLY A 8 4.38 8.07 2.06
C GLY A 8 5.72 7.46 2.45
N ALA A 9 6.05 6.33 1.83
CA ALA A 9 7.30 5.62 2.00
C ALA A 9 8.46 6.39 1.35
N PRO A 10 9.63 6.52 2.00
CA PRO A 10 10.72 7.40 1.52
C PRO A 10 11.27 7.03 0.13
N CYS A 11 11.07 5.79 -0.32
CA CYS A 11 11.47 5.33 -1.64
C CYS A 11 10.56 5.80 -2.80
N GLY A 12 9.46 6.50 -2.52
CA GLY A 12 8.54 6.99 -3.55
C GLY A 12 7.37 6.05 -3.88
N ALA A 13 7.45 4.78 -3.48
CA ALA A 13 6.49 3.74 -3.87
C ALA A 13 5.02 4.10 -3.58
N THR A 14 4.75 4.80 -2.48
CA THR A 14 3.39 5.21 -2.11
C THR A 14 2.75 6.13 -3.15
N TRP A 15 3.50 7.08 -3.71
CA TRP A 15 2.96 8.05 -4.66
C TRP A 15 2.65 7.40 -6.01
N ASP A 16 3.49 6.47 -6.47
CA ASP A 16 3.22 5.75 -7.72
C ASP A 16 2.10 4.73 -7.58
N ALA A 17 2.06 4.00 -6.46
CA ALA A 17 0.98 3.08 -6.16
C ALA A 17 -0.37 3.82 -5.98
N ALA A 18 -0.39 5.01 -5.37
CA ALA A 18 -1.60 5.80 -5.20
C ALA A 18 -2.25 6.23 -6.52
N LYS A 19 -1.46 6.47 -7.58
CA LYS A 19 -2.00 6.80 -8.91
C LYS A 19 -2.87 5.68 -9.48
N LYS A 20 -2.59 4.42 -9.10
CA LYS A 20 -3.31 3.22 -9.58
C LYS A 20 -4.69 3.04 -8.96
N LEU A 21 -4.95 3.75 -7.85
CA LEU A 21 -6.26 3.77 -7.21
C LEU A 21 -7.25 4.71 -7.91
N VAL A 22 -6.76 5.66 -8.70
CA VAL A 22 -7.62 6.62 -9.39
C VAL A 22 -8.45 5.89 -10.45
N GLY A 23 -9.77 5.95 -10.30
CA GLY A 23 -10.72 5.27 -11.18
C GLY A 23 -11.16 3.89 -10.69
N SER A 24 -10.54 3.34 -9.64
CA SER A 24 -10.94 2.06 -9.04
C SER A 24 -12.11 2.22 -8.05
N PRO A 25 -12.88 1.14 -7.82
CA PRO A 25 -13.84 1.05 -6.72
C PRO A 25 -13.18 1.25 -5.34
N VAL A 26 -13.89 1.90 -4.42
CA VAL A 26 -13.36 2.22 -3.07
C VAL A 26 -13.16 0.95 -2.23
N ASP A 27 -14.05 -0.03 -2.37
CA ASP A 27 -13.99 -1.33 -1.70
C ASP A 27 -12.79 -2.18 -2.15
N GLU A 28 -12.24 -1.93 -3.33
CA GLU A 28 -11.01 -2.56 -3.81
C GLU A 28 -9.72 -1.85 -3.38
N ALA A 29 -9.82 -0.64 -2.80
CA ALA A 29 -8.66 0.21 -2.56
C ALA A 29 -7.60 -0.44 -1.66
N GLU A 30 -8.01 -1.17 -0.62
CA GLU A 30 -7.09 -1.90 0.29
C GLU A 30 -6.25 -2.95 -0.47
N ARG A 31 -6.89 -3.70 -1.37
CA ARG A 31 -6.24 -4.75 -2.15
C ARG A 31 -5.30 -4.15 -3.20
N ILE A 32 -5.75 -3.13 -3.92
CA ILE A 32 -4.98 -2.48 -4.99
C ILE A 32 -3.73 -1.84 -4.42
N ILE A 33 -3.84 -1.01 -3.38
CA ILE A 33 -2.68 -0.31 -2.82
C ILE A 33 -1.65 -1.28 -2.23
N GLY A 34 -2.12 -2.37 -1.61
CA GLY A 34 -1.27 -3.42 -1.06
C GLY A 34 -0.51 -4.20 -2.12
N LEU A 35 -1.07 -4.34 -3.33
CA LEU A 35 -0.41 -5.00 -4.46
C LEU A 35 0.54 -4.05 -5.19
N GLU A 36 0.04 -2.88 -5.59
CA GLU A 36 0.78 -1.92 -6.42
C GLU A 36 2.05 -1.44 -5.72
N VAL A 37 2.01 -1.23 -4.40
CA VAL A 37 3.21 -0.82 -3.67
C VAL A 37 4.35 -1.85 -3.75
N GLN A 38 4.04 -3.14 -3.90
CA GLN A 38 5.07 -4.19 -4.02
C GLN A 38 5.84 -4.06 -5.33
N TYR A 39 5.18 -3.64 -6.40
CA TYR A 39 5.80 -3.41 -7.72
C TYR A 39 6.62 -2.13 -7.78
N PHE A 40 6.22 -1.09 -7.03
CA PHE A 40 6.96 0.18 -6.98
C PHE A 40 7.98 0.28 -5.85
N CYS A 41 8.05 -0.73 -4.97
CA CYS A 41 9.01 -0.75 -3.88
C CYS A 41 10.43 -0.93 -4.40
N SER A 42 11.39 -0.18 -3.86
CA SER A 42 12.81 -0.34 -4.14
C SER A 42 13.47 -1.48 -3.35
N ALA A 43 12.74 -2.14 -2.45
CA ALA A 43 13.28 -3.25 -1.67
C ALA A 43 13.46 -4.50 -2.54
N ASN A 44 14.42 -5.35 -2.18
CA ASN A 44 14.70 -6.58 -2.92
C ASN A 44 13.54 -7.58 -2.76
N PRO A 45 12.78 -7.92 -3.82
CA PRO A 45 11.66 -8.85 -3.73
C PRO A 45 12.11 -10.29 -3.42
N ALA A 46 13.37 -10.65 -3.68
CA ALA A 46 13.96 -11.95 -3.35
C ALA A 46 14.61 -11.99 -1.95
N GLY A 47 14.63 -10.87 -1.21
CA GLY A 47 15.24 -10.78 0.11
C GLY A 47 14.37 -11.43 1.18
N TRP A 48 14.43 -12.74 1.36
CA TRP A 48 13.66 -13.40 2.41
C TRP A 48 14.02 -12.86 3.80
N ASP A 49 13.02 -12.37 4.55
CA ASP A 49 13.19 -11.92 5.93
C ASP A 49 12.78 -13.04 6.91
N PRO A 50 13.71 -13.58 7.71
CA PRO A 50 13.40 -14.61 8.72
C PRO A 50 12.41 -14.15 9.81
N ILE A 51 12.31 -12.84 10.09
CA ILE A 51 11.43 -12.29 11.12
C ILE A 51 9.97 -12.28 10.63
N TYR A 52 9.74 -11.90 9.38
CA TYR A 52 8.39 -11.77 8.81
C TYR A 52 7.96 -12.95 7.94
N GLY A 53 8.88 -13.89 7.66
CA GLY A 53 8.64 -15.07 6.83
C GLY A 53 8.16 -14.73 5.42
N GLN A 54 8.53 -13.56 4.90
CA GLN A 54 8.21 -13.04 3.56
C GLN A 54 9.29 -12.03 3.16
N SER A 55 9.34 -11.63 1.88
CA SER A 55 10.24 -10.55 1.44
C SER A 55 9.73 -9.16 1.85
N PRO A 56 10.58 -8.12 1.86
CA PRO A 56 10.25 -6.83 2.44
C PRO A 56 9.21 -6.08 1.61
N VAL A 57 9.06 -6.43 0.33
CA VAL A 57 7.98 -5.92 -0.52
C VAL A 57 6.60 -6.38 -0.03
N HIS A 58 6.48 -7.63 0.44
CA HIS A 58 5.23 -8.12 1.03
C HIS A 58 4.92 -7.40 2.34
N PHE A 59 5.95 -7.11 3.14
CA PHE A 59 5.80 -6.28 4.33
C PHE A 59 5.29 -4.88 3.97
N ALA A 60 5.87 -4.24 2.95
CA ALA A 60 5.40 -2.95 2.44
C ALA A 60 3.92 -3.02 2.00
N GLY A 61 3.53 -4.09 1.30
CA GLY A 61 2.14 -4.36 0.92
C GLY A 61 1.19 -4.39 2.12
N LYS A 62 1.51 -5.18 3.15
CA LYS A 62 0.71 -5.28 4.38
C LYS A 62 0.55 -3.94 5.10
N ILE A 63 1.63 -3.16 5.19
CA ILE A 63 1.60 -1.84 5.84
C ILE A 63 0.67 -0.89 5.07
N HIS A 64 0.74 -0.85 3.74
CA HIS A 64 -0.09 0.03 2.93
C HIS A 64 -1.56 -0.41 2.92
N SER A 65 -1.85 -1.72 2.85
CA SER A 65 -3.22 -2.23 3.01
C SER A 65 -3.81 -1.82 4.36
N LYS A 66 -3.08 -2.02 5.46
CA LYS A 66 -3.54 -1.60 6.79
C LYS A 66 -3.78 -0.09 6.87
N ALA A 67 -2.87 0.72 6.33
CA ALA A 67 -3.02 2.17 6.32
C ALA A 67 -4.26 2.63 5.54
N MET A 68 -4.55 2.00 4.40
CA MET A 68 -5.74 2.27 3.61
C MET A 68 -7.01 1.84 4.34
N LYS A 69 -7.02 0.64 4.92
CA LYS A 69 -8.14 0.16 5.73
C LYS A 69 -8.47 1.13 6.87
N ASP A 70 -7.44 1.63 7.55
CA ASP A 70 -7.61 2.61 8.64
C ASP A 70 -8.08 3.98 8.13
N ALA A 71 -7.69 4.39 6.93
CA ALA A 71 -8.20 5.61 6.31
C ALA A 71 -9.68 5.47 5.94
N LEU A 72 -10.09 4.33 5.38
CA LEU A 72 -11.48 4.03 5.04
C LEU A 72 -12.35 3.94 6.30
N ALA A 73 -11.87 3.29 7.36
CA ALA A 73 -12.56 3.22 8.65
C ALA A 73 -12.83 4.63 9.22
N ARG A 74 -11.80 5.50 9.23
CA ARG A 74 -11.95 6.90 9.67
C ARG A 74 -12.97 7.68 8.83
N LEU A 75 -13.00 7.47 7.51
CA LEU A 75 -14.00 8.10 6.64
C LEU A 75 -15.41 7.58 6.91
N ALA A 76 -15.55 6.30 7.27
CA ALA A 76 -16.82 5.69 7.66
C ALA A 76 -17.24 6.00 9.10
N GLY A 77 -16.39 6.68 9.89
CA GLY A 77 -16.68 7.05 11.28
C GLY A 77 -16.56 5.89 12.27
N ILE A 78 -15.76 4.86 11.96
CA ILE A 78 -15.52 3.68 12.81
C ILE A 78 -14.04 3.48 13.14
#